data_AF-A0A0G0NZW1-F1
#
_entry.id   AF-A0A0G0NZW1-F1
#
_cell.length_a   1.000
_cell.length_b   1.000
_cell.length_c   1.000
_cell.angle_alpha   90.00
_cell.angle_beta   90.00
_cell.angle_gamma   90.00
#
_symmetry.space_group_name_H-M   'P 1'
#
loop_
_entity.id
_entity.type
_entity.pdbx_description
1 polymer ?
#
loop_
_entity_poly.entity_id
_entity_poly.type
_entity_poly.pdbx_seq_one_letter_code
_entity_poly.pdbx_strand_id
1 'polypeptide(L)'
;MVISMKRLEFIKKGAKNNMKKILSLLISNKFHIILFFTIILLVIIIGIFGKKIDDSTTKEGYFSSIPSNLTYDKVVNSKLEQTNTPEIYKSKYDGEIIRWQGKISAYHSQITGIKFCVIDEEHQNVDIDKPCDWFWAFSDDVMNADNLEVNPNWDGYWVNYILRYYKVPFNEKDYFYNDIYTLEGRINRIDCGVDNKCVPNIDILGITK
;
A
#
# COMPACT_ATOMS: atom_id res chain seq x y z
N MET A 1 68.50 -8.99 -54.94
CA MET A 1 67.99 -7.63 -54.65
C MET A 1 68.32 -7.30 -53.19
N VAL A 2 69.49 -6.70 -52.94
CA VAL A 2 69.96 -6.37 -51.59
C VAL A 2 69.41 -5.00 -51.23
N ILE A 3 68.27 -4.96 -50.54
CA ILE A 3 67.79 -3.72 -49.93
C ILE A 3 68.80 -3.37 -48.83
N SER A 4 69.61 -2.35 -49.11
CA SER A 4 70.65 -1.84 -48.22
C SER A 4 70.13 -1.67 -46.79
N MET A 5 70.76 -2.37 -45.82
CA MET A 5 70.44 -2.30 -44.38
C MET A 5 70.31 -0.86 -43.85
N LYS A 6 70.97 0.11 -44.48
CA LYS A 6 70.88 1.54 -44.13
C LYS A 6 69.47 2.13 -44.32
N ARG A 7 68.68 1.65 -45.30
CA ARG A 7 67.29 2.10 -45.48
C ARG A 7 66.37 1.57 -44.38
N LEU A 8 66.63 0.36 -43.87
CA LEU A 8 65.81 -0.25 -42.82
C LEU A 8 65.99 0.47 -41.46
N GLU A 9 67.23 0.87 -41.14
CA GLU A 9 67.49 1.65 -39.91
C GLU A 9 66.89 3.06 -39.95
N PHE A 10 66.87 3.69 -41.12
CA PHE A 10 66.25 5.01 -41.28
C PHE A 10 64.73 4.97 -41.04
N ILE A 11 64.06 3.94 -41.55
CA ILE A 11 62.62 3.71 -41.33
C ILE A 11 62.34 3.41 -39.85
N LYS A 12 63.17 2.58 -39.19
CA LYS A 12 63.02 2.30 -37.75
C LYS A 12 63.19 3.56 -36.88
N LYS A 13 64.15 4.44 -37.21
CA LYS A 13 64.40 5.68 -36.46
C LYS A 13 63.27 6.70 -36.66
N GLY A 14 62.72 6.80 -37.88
CA GLY A 14 61.54 7.63 -38.17
C GLY A 14 60.28 7.17 -37.42
N ALA A 15 60.01 5.86 -37.42
CA ALA A 15 58.86 5.28 -36.72
C ALA A 15 58.93 5.50 -35.20
N LYS A 16 60.12 5.36 -34.60
CA LYS A 16 60.32 5.58 -33.15
C LYS A 16 60.09 7.04 -32.74
N ASN A 17 60.49 8.01 -33.57
CA ASN A 17 60.29 9.43 -33.29
C ASN A 17 58.82 9.86 -33.45
N ASN A 18 58.12 9.33 -34.46
CA ASN A 18 56.69 9.61 -34.63
C ASN A 18 55.84 9.00 -33.50
N MET A 19 56.18 7.80 -33.03
CA MET A 19 55.48 7.16 -31.92
C MET A 19 55.66 7.91 -30.60
N LYS A 20 56.87 8.44 -30.32
CA LYS A 20 57.10 9.31 -29.15
C LYS A 20 56.29 10.61 -29.21
N LYS A 21 56.12 11.20 -30.39
CA LYS A 21 55.37 12.45 -30.58
C LYS A 21 53.86 12.23 -30.39
N ILE A 22 53.34 11.09 -30.85
CA ILE A 22 51.93 10.67 -30.63
C ILE A 22 51.68 10.37 -29.15
N LEU A 23 52.61 9.67 -28.47
CA LEU A 23 52.49 9.37 -27.05
C LEU A 23 52.54 10.64 -26.18
N SER A 24 53.38 11.62 -26.55
CA SER A 24 53.42 12.95 -25.92
C SER A 24 52.13 13.76 -26.12
N LEU A 25 51.45 13.60 -27.26
CA LEU A 25 50.15 14.25 -27.52
C LEU A 25 49.02 13.59 -26.73
N LEU A 26 49.10 12.28 -26.44
CA LEU A 26 48.12 11.55 -25.63
C LEU A 26 48.27 11.82 -24.12
N ILE A 27 49.46 12.16 -23.65
CA ILE A 27 49.74 12.53 -22.25
C ILE A 27 49.54 14.05 -21.99
N SER A 28 49.14 14.81 -23.02
CA SER A 28 48.82 16.23 -22.87
C SER A 28 47.62 16.44 -21.94
N ASN A 29 47.72 17.48 -21.10
CA ASN A 29 46.71 17.98 -20.15
C ASN A 29 45.26 17.97 -20.65
N LYS A 30 45.02 18.01 -21.96
CA LYS A 30 43.68 17.92 -22.56
C LYS A 30 42.98 16.60 -22.24
N PHE A 31 43.69 15.47 -22.14
CA PHE A 31 43.06 14.19 -21.82
C PHE A 31 42.61 14.13 -20.36
N HIS A 32 43.42 14.67 -19.44
CA HIS A 32 43.05 14.80 -18.03
C HIS A 32 41.85 15.74 -17.83
N ILE A 33 41.79 16.84 -18.58
CA ILE A 33 40.66 17.78 -18.55
C ILE A 33 39.37 17.09 -19.02
N ILE A 34 39.41 16.37 -20.15
CA ILE A 34 38.23 15.65 -20.66
C ILE A 34 37.76 14.58 -19.66
N LEU A 35 38.69 13.79 -19.11
CA LEU A 35 38.37 12.75 -18.13
C LEU A 35 37.73 13.35 -16.87
N PHE A 36 38.25 14.48 -16.39
CA PHE A 36 37.73 15.18 -15.22
C PHE A 36 36.29 15.67 -15.45
N PHE A 37 36.01 16.28 -16.61
CA PHE A 37 34.64 16.72 -16.95
C PHE A 37 33.67 15.56 -17.09
N THR A 38 34.09 14.41 -17.65
CA THR A 38 33.22 13.23 -17.73
C THR A 38 32.87 12.64 -16.36
N ILE A 39 33.80 12.65 -15.40
CA ILE A 39 33.54 12.17 -14.04
C ILE A 39 32.56 13.10 -13.31
N ILE A 40 32.74 14.42 -13.42
CA ILE A 40 31.82 15.41 -12.81
C ILE A 40 30.40 15.23 -13.37
N LEU A 41 30.26 15.07 -14.69
CA LEU A 41 28.95 14.88 -15.31
C LEU A 41 28.26 13.61 -14.79
N LEU A 42 29.02 12.52 -14.62
CA LEU A 42 28.50 11.25 -14.09
C LEU A 42 28.00 11.40 -12.64
N VAL A 43 28.74 12.11 -11.79
CA VAL A 43 28.35 12.37 -10.39
C VAL A 43 27.09 13.22 -10.31
N ILE A 44 26.95 14.24 -11.18
CA ILE A 44 25.74 15.07 -11.25
C ILE A 44 24.52 14.24 -11.68
N ILE A 45 24.67 13.37 -12.69
CA ILE A 45 23.60 12.48 -13.14
C ILE A 45 23.20 11.52 -12.01
N ILE A 46 24.15 10.89 -11.33
CA ILE A 46 23.87 10.00 -10.18
C ILE A 46 23.20 10.77 -9.04
N GLY A 47 23.59 12.02 -8.76
CA GLY A 47 22.95 12.86 -7.74
C GLY A 47 21.51 13.23 -8.08
N ILE A 48 21.21 13.56 -9.33
CA ILE A 48 19.85 13.92 -9.78
C ILE A 48 18.93 12.69 -9.81
N PHE A 49 19.42 11.55 -10.30
CA PHE A 49 18.60 10.33 -10.40
C PHE A 49 18.55 9.54 -9.08
N GLY A 50 19.61 9.57 -8.27
CA GLY A 50 19.64 8.95 -6.94
C GLY A 50 18.73 9.66 -5.94
N LYS A 51 18.65 11.00 -6.00
CA LYS A 51 17.75 11.77 -5.12
C LYS A 51 16.26 11.55 -5.42
N LYS A 52 15.91 10.95 -6.56
CA LYS A 52 14.53 10.56 -6.89
C LYS A 52 14.12 9.19 -6.30
N ILE A 53 15.06 8.47 -5.68
CA ILE A 53 14.83 7.14 -5.11
C ILE A 53 14.74 7.18 -3.57
N ASP A 54 15.26 8.22 -2.91
CA ASP A 54 15.32 8.32 -1.44
C ASP A 54 14.24 9.20 -0.79
N ASP A 55 13.09 9.40 -1.42
CA ASP A 55 11.92 10.04 -0.77
C ASP A 55 10.80 9.02 -0.43
N SER A 56 11.13 7.73 -0.43
CA SER A 56 10.20 6.67 -0.04
C SER A 56 10.78 5.76 1.04
N THR A 57 11.27 6.32 2.15
CA THR A 57 11.35 5.55 3.40
C THR A 57 11.54 6.45 4.61
N THR A 58 10.45 6.75 5.30
CA THR A 58 10.26 6.41 6.72
C THR A 58 8.89 6.88 7.21
N LYS A 59 7.87 6.06 6.93
CA LYS A 59 6.86 5.73 7.95
C LYS A 59 6.81 4.22 8.06
N GLU A 60 7.17 3.76 9.25
CA GLU A 60 7.11 2.37 9.68
C GLU A 60 5.69 1.81 9.49
N GLY A 61 5.62 0.58 8.97
CA GLY A 61 4.36 -0.12 8.73
C GLY A 61 4.37 -0.92 7.43
N TYR A 62 5.39 -1.73 7.19
CA TYR A 62 5.48 -2.62 6.05
C TYR A 62 4.47 -3.78 6.25
N PHE A 63 3.19 -3.56 5.93
CA PHE A 63 2.22 -4.63 5.73
C PHE A 63 2.53 -5.33 4.41
N SER A 64 3.54 -6.22 4.44
CA SER A 64 3.84 -7.15 3.35
C SER A 64 3.12 -8.48 3.60
N SER A 65 1.80 -8.47 3.45
CA SER A 65 1.07 -9.66 3.03
C SER A 65 0.32 -9.27 1.78
N ILE A 66 0.62 -9.94 0.66
CA ILE A 66 -0.24 -9.86 -0.53
C ILE A 66 -1.66 -10.15 -0.03
N PRO A 67 -2.65 -9.25 -0.21
CA PRO A 67 -3.99 -9.47 0.29
C PRO A 67 -4.51 -10.79 -0.24
N SER A 68 -5.09 -11.62 0.63
CA SER A 68 -5.63 -12.91 0.19
C SER A 68 -6.74 -12.66 -0.86
N ASN A 69 -6.80 -13.48 -1.90
CA ASN A 69 -7.90 -13.46 -2.89
C ASN A 69 -9.17 -14.12 -2.33
N LEU A 70 -9.42 -13.87 -1.06
CA LEU A 70 -10.51 -14.45 -0.28
C LEU A 70 -11.71 -13.53 -0.43
N THR A 71 -12.78 -14.02 -1.03
CA THR A 71 -14.01 -13.25 -1.25
C THR A 71 -14.92 -13.33 -0.04
N TYR A 72 -15.86 -12.38 0.07
CA TYR A 72 -16.88 -12.38 1.11
C TYR A 72 -17.61 -13.73 1.19
N ASP A 73 -18.13 -14.22 0.05
CA ASP A 73 -18.89 -15.47 0.02
C ASP A 73 -18.10 -16.69 0.46
N LYS A 74 -16.79 -16.73 0.18
CA LYS A 74 -15.95 -17.82 0.67
C LYS A 74 -15.87 -17.83 2.19
N VAL A 75 -15.88 -16.66 2.84
CA VAL A 75 -15.80 -16.52 4.29
C VAL A 75 -17.13 -16.91 4.94
N VAL A 76 -18.23 -16.31 4.51
CA VAL A 76 -19.55 -16.55 5.13
C VAL A 76 -20.07 -17.97 4.89
N ASN A 77 -19.74 -18.60 3.76
CA ASN A 77 -20.12 -19.98 3.45
C ASN A 77 -19.06 -21.01 3.87
N SER A 78 -18.06 -20.60 4.65
CA SER A 78 -17.06 -21.54 5.16
C SER A 78 -17.64 -22.43 6.27
N LYS A 79 -16.95 -23.54 6.57
CA LYS A 79 -17.30 -24.34 7.74
C LYS A 79 -17.08 -23.50 9.01
N LEU A 80 -18.13 -23.38 9.82
CA LEU A 80 -18.13 -22.61 11.05
C LEU A 80 -17.93 -23.51 12.27
N GLU A 81 -17.10 -23.07 13.20
CA GLU A 81 -16.88 -23.69 14.51
C GLU A 81 -17.44 -22.78 15.60
N GLN A 82 -18.31 -23.30 16.44
CA GLN A 82 -18.96 -22.51 17.49
C GLN A 82 -17.93 -22.04 18.53
N THR A 83 -18.04 -20.77 18.95
CA THR A 83 -17.24 -20.25 20.06
C THR A 83 -17.97 -20.39 21.40
N ASN A 84 -17.34 -19.93 22.49
CA ASN A 84 -17.98 -19.90 23.81
C ASN A 84 -19.10 -18.85 23.92
N THR A 85 -19.20 -17.95 22.95
CA THR A 85 -20.28 -16.96 22.86
C THR A 85 -21.35 -17.51 21.90
N PRO A 86 -22.63 -17.57 22.33
CA PRO A 86 -23.73 -17.97 21.45
C PRO A 86 -23.74 -17.15 20.17
N GLU A 87 -24.08 -17.78 19.05
CA GLU A 87 -24.23 -17.14 17.72
C GLU A 87 -22.95 -16.52 17.13
N ILE A 88 -21.82 -16.60 17.85
CA ILE A 88 -20.50 -16.21 17.36
C ILE A 88 -19.69 -17.45 17.00
N TYR A 89 -19.18 -17.47 15.78
CA TYR A 89 -18.47 -18.59 15.18
C TYR A 89 -17.08 -18.20 14.69
N LYS A 90 -16.16 -19.17 14.67
CA LYS A 90 -14.90 -19.06 13.93
C LYS A 90 -15.06 -19.67 12.56
N SER A 91 -14.56 -18.97 11.55
CA SER A 91 -14.36 -19.54 10.23
C SER A 91 -12.99 -20.21 10.14
N LYS A 92 -12.78 -21.04 9.12
CA LYS A 92 -11.42 -21.53 8.80
C LYS A 92 -10.45 -20.43 8.33
N TYR A 93 -10.97 -19.22 8.08
CA TYR A 93 -10.20 -18.05 7.65
C TYR A 93 -10.04 -17.02 8.79
N ASP A 94 -10.38 -17.38 10.02
CA ASP A 94 -10.14 -16.54 11.20
C ASP A 94 -8.65 -16.18 11.26
N GLY A 95 -8.34 -14.88 11.39
CA GLY A 95 -6.97 -14.38 11.38
C GLY A 95 -6.39 -14.04 10.00
N GLU A 96 -7.04 -14.42 8.90
CA GLU A 96 -6.59 -14.09 7.55
C GLU A 96 -6.76 -12.60 7.25
N ILE A 97 -5.81 -12.04 6.50
CA ILE A 97 -5.86 -10.65 6.05
C ILE A 97 -6.60 -10.58 4.72
N ILE A 98 -7.62 -9.72 4.68
CA ILE A 98 -8.42 -9.44 3.50
C ILE A 98 -8.23 -8.00 3.03
N ARG A 99 -8.53 -7.78 1.76
CA ARG A 99 -8.73 -6.45 1.20
C ARG A 99 -10.05 -6.43 0.45
N TRP A 100 -11.09 -5.88 1.07
CA TRP A 100 -12.45 -5.86 0.53
C TRP A 100 -12.88 -4.45 0.20
N GLN A 101 -13.80 -4.33 -0.75
CA GLN A 101 -14.45 -3.05 -1.03
C GLN A 101 -15.84 -3.03 -0.41
N GLY A 102 -16.26 -1.84 0.01
CA GLY A 102 -17.59 -1.67 0.56
C GLY A 102 -18.06 -0.22 0.58
N LYS A 103 -19.38 -0.04 0.60
CA LYS A 103 -20.02 1.24 0.91
C LYS A 103 -20.48 1.24 2.36
N ILE A 104 -20.39 2.36 3.05
CA ILE A 104 -20.95 2.45 4.41
C ILE A 104 -22.49 2.33 4.28
N SER A 105 -23.08 1.42 5.04
CA SER A 105 -24.54 1.26 5.06
C SER A 105 -25.21 2.45 5.77
N ALA A 106 -26.22 3.04 5.14
CA ALA A 106 -27.12 4.00 5.78
C ALA A 106 -28.30 3.31 6.47
N TYR A 107 -28.61 2.07 6.06
CA TYR A 107 -29.65 1.23 6.65
C TYR A 107 -29.29 0.71 8.05
N HIS A 108 -28.06 0.24 8.25
CA HIS A 108 -27.63 -0.32 9.53
C HIS A 108 -27.05 0.75 10.48
N SER A 109 -27.27 0.60 11.78
CA SER A 109 -26.73 1.50 12.80
C SER A 109 -25.21 1.37 12.93
N GLN A 110 -24.51 2.49 13.12
CA GLN A 110 -23.05 2.53 13.27
C GLN A 110 -22.59 2.57 14.74
N ILE A 111 -23.51 2.36 15.70
CA ILE A 111 -23.26 2.51 17.15
C ILE A 111 -22.09 1.65 17.64
N THR A 112 -21.87 0.49 17.07
CA THR A 112 -20.88 -0.46 17.56
C THR A 112 -19.74 -0.69 16.58
N GLY A 113 -19.59 0.17 15.58
CA GLY A 113 -18.61 0.01 14.51
C GLY A 113 -19.20 0.32 13.14
N ILE A 114 -18.35 0.29 12.12
CA ILE A 114 -18.76 0.64 10.75
C ILE A 114 -19.28 -0.60 10.03
N LYS A 115 -20.48 -0.52 9.47
CA LYS A 115 -21.12 -1.60 8.72
C LYS A 115 -21.01 -1.28 7.24
N PHE A 116 -20.25 -2.09 6.51
CA PHE A 116 -20.01 -1.91 5.09
C PHE A 116 -20.83 -2.90 4.29
N CYS A 117 -21.67 -2.40 3.39
CA CYS A 117 -22.22 -3.22 2.32
C CYS A 117 -21.09 -3.67 1.40
N VAL A 118 -21.01 -4.97 1.12
CA VAL A 118 -20.00 -5.59 0.26
C VAL A 118 -20.11 -5.01 -1.15
N ILE A 119 -18.95 -4.72 -1.76
CA ILE A 119 -18.84 -4.41 -3.19
C ILE A 119 -17.82 -5.38 -3.80
N ASP A 120 -18.30 -6.28 -4.64
CA ASP A 120 -17.51 -7.24 -5.42
C ASP A 120 -18.28 -7.64 -6.68
N GLU A 121 -17.80 -8.63 -7.44
CA GLU A 121 -18.42 -9.07 -8.70
C GLU A 121 -19.91 -9.45 -8.57
N GLU A 122 -20.34 -9.97 -7.41
CA GLU A 122 -21.72 -10.40 -7.15
C GLU A 122 -22.57 -9.29 -6.53
N HIS A 123 -21.95 -8.33 -5.83
CA HIS A 123 -22.60 -7.25 -5.09
C HIS A 123 -22.41 -5.88 -5.77
N GLN A 124 -22.82 -5.77 -7.04
CA GLN A 124 -22.76 -4.51 -7.79
C GLN A 124 -24.00 -3.64 -7.54
N ASN A 125 -23.83 -2.31 -7.61
CA ASN A 125 -24.91 -1.32 -7.49
C ASN A 125 -25.72 -1.37 -6.18
N VAL A 126 -25.07 -1.66 -5.05
CA VAL A 126 -25.74 -1.72 -3.75
C VAL A 126 -26.37 -0.38 -3.37
N ASP A 127 -27.64 -0.45 -2.97
CA ASP A 127 -28.43 0.62 -2.39
C ASP A 127 -28.20 0.66 -0.87
N ILE A 128 -27.56 1.71 -0.40
CA ILE A 128 -27.11 1.88 0.99
C ILE A 128 -28.26 2.05 2.00
N ASP A 129 -29.45 2.40 1.52
CA ASP A 129 -30.65 2.64 2.33
C ASP A 129 -31.50 1.36 2.50
N LYS A 130 -31.02 0.22 1.97
CA LYS A 130 -31.68 -1.09 2.05
C LYS A 130 -30.78 -2.14 2.70
N PRO A 131 -31.36 -3.27 3.17
CA PRO A 131 -30.57 -4.44 3.55
C PRO A 131 -29.64 -4.87 2.42
N CYS A 132 -28.40 -5.19 2.77
CA CYS A 132 -27.35 -5.63 1.86
C CYS A 132 -26.55 -6.78 2.49
N ASP A 133 -25.76 -7.50 1.71
CA ASP A 133 -24.69 -8.32 2.28
C ASP A 133 -23.59 -7.40 2.81
N TRP A 134 -23.14 -7.65 4.05
CA TRP A 134 -22.30 -6.70 4.76
C TRP A 134 -21.26 -7.36 5.65
N PHE A 135 -20.22 -6.62 5.99
CA PHE A 135 -19.23 -6.96 6.99
C PHE A 135 -19.05 -5.81 7.98
N TRP A 136 -18.55 -6.13 9.16
CA TRP A 136 -18.56 -5.23 10.30
C TRP A 136 -17.13 -4.89 10.76
N ALA A 137 -16.74 -3.63 10.63
CA ALA A 137 -15.57 -3.09 11.32
C ALA A 137 -15.90 -2.92 12.81
N PHE A 138 -15.46 -3.86 13.64
CA PHE A 138 -15.79 -3.93 15.06
C PHE A 138 -14.57 -3.73 15.96
N SER A 139 -14.78 -3.13 17.13
CA SER A 139 -13.79 -2.98 18.19
C SER A 139 -14.51 -2.80 19.52
N ASP A 140 -14.07 -3.48 20.58
CA ASP A 140 -14.67 -3.30 21.91
C ASP A 140 -14.48 -1.86 22.43
N ASP A 141 -13.42 -1.18 21.99
CA ASP A 141 -13.07 0.17 22.41
C ASP A 141 -14.09 1.23 21.94
N VAL A 142 -14.87 0.95 20.89
CA VAL A 142 -15.88 1.89 20.38
C VAL A 142 -17.22 1.79 21.11
N MET A 143 -17.45 0.73 21.89
CA MET A 143 -18.74 0.49 22.56
C MET A 143 -19.05 1.48 23.69
N ASN A 144 -18.08 2.26 24.17
CA ASN A 144 -18.24 3.19 25.29
C ASN A 144 -18.08 4.66 24.91
N ALA A 145 -18.22 5.00 23.62
CA ALA A 145 -17.95 6.37 23.16
C ALA A 145 -18.95 7.43 23.68
N ASP A 146 -20.15 7.02 24.08
CA ASP A 146 -21.19 7.84 24.74
C ASP A 146 -20.98 7.97 26.25
N ASN A 147 -20.06 7.21 26.84
CA ASN A 147 -19.77 7.33 28.25
C ASN A 147 -19.04 8.66 28.50
N LEU A 148 -19.77 9.67 28.99
CA LEU A 148 -19.24 11.00 29.30
C LEU A 148 -18.15 11.02 30.38
N GLU A 149 -18.03 9.98 31.21
CA GLU A 149 -16.91 9.86 32.15
C GLU A 149 -15.60 9.51 31.42
N VAL A 150 -15.70 8.75 30.33
CA VAL A 150 -14.56 8.31 29.50
C VAL A 150 -14.29 9.31 28.37
N ASN A 151 -15.35 9.88 27.78
CA ASN A 151 -15.31 10.83 26.67
C ASN A 151 -16.11 12.11 27.00
N PRO A 152 -15.60 12.98 27.88
CA PRO A 152 -16.31 14.18 28.32
C PRO A 152 -16.56 15.21 27.21
N ASN A 153 -15.89 15.07 26.06
CA ASN A 153 -16.06 15.94 24.90
C ASN A 153 -16.93 15.32 23.80
N TRP A 154 -17.70 14.26 24.10
CA TRP A 154 -18.59 13.64 23.13
C TRP A 154 -19.61 14.66 22.58
N ASP A 155 -19.65 14.80 21.27
CA ASP A 155 -20.46 15.79 20.55
C ASP A 155 -21.85 15.26 20.14
N GLY A 156 -22.17 14.01 20.48
CA GLY A 156 -23.42 13.33 20.11
C GLY A 156 -23.43 12.73 18.70
N TYR A 157 -22.39 12.95 17.88
CA TYR A 157 -22.36 12.50 16.48
C TYR A 157 -21.64 11.17 16.32
N TRP A 158 -22.36 10.08 16.58
CA TRP A 158 -21.79 8.73 16.59
C TRP A 158 -21.06 8.34 15.30
N VAL A 159 -21.66 8.67 14.15
CA VAL A 159 -21.09 8.32 12.85
C VAL A 159 -19.76 9.03 12.62
N ASN A 160 -19.67 10.33 12.94
CA ASN A 160 -18.40 11.05 12.77
C ASN A 160 -17.33 10.50 13.73
N TYR A 161 -17.72 10.20 14.97
CA TYR A 161 -16.82 9.57 15.95
C TYR A 161 -16.25 8.26 15.41
N ILE A 162 -17.12 7.34 14.97
CA ILE A 162 -16.67 6.01 14.54
C ILE A 162 -15.80 6.06 13.29
N LEU A 163 -16.14 6.93 12.33
CA LEU A 163 -15.34 7.12 11.12
C LEU A 163 -13.96 7.70 11.45
N ARG A 164 -13.88 8.65 12.39
CA ARG A 164 -12.60 9.19 12.87
C ARG A 164 -11.78 8.15 13.64
N TYR A 165 -12.42 7.32 14.48
CA TYR A 165 -11.77 6.23 15.22
C TYR A 165 -11.03 5.28 14.28
N TYR A 166 -11.71 4.83 13.22
CA TYR A 166 -11.12 3.97 12.19
C TYR A 166 -10.31 4.72 11.12
N LYS A 167 -10.12 6.04 11.29
CA LYS A 167 -9.36 6.90 10.35
C LYS A 167 -9.88 6.80 8.91
N VAL A 168 -11.18 6.67 8.73
CA VAL A 168 -11.83 6.66 7.41
C VAL A 168 -11.57 8.02 6.74
N PRO A 169 -11.17 8.06 5.46
CA PRO A 169 -11.08 9.31 4.72
C PRO A 169 -12.50 9.77 4.32
N PHE A 170 -13.09 10.69 5.10
CA PHE A 170 -14.39 11.28 4.79
C PHE A 170 -14.38 12.80 5.01
N ASN A 171 -15.32 13.47 4.35
CA ASN A 171 -15.62 14.87 4.57
C ASN A 171 -17.01 14.98 5.18
N GLU A 172 -17.10 15.57 6.37
CA GLU A 172 -18.37 15.72 7.12
C GLU A 172 -19.44 16.54 6.39
N LYS A 173 -19.04 17.33 5.39
CA LYS A 173 -19.96 18.11 4.57
C LYS A 173 -20.49 17.36 3.34
N ASP A 174 -19.87 16.24 3.01
CA ASP A 174 -20.21 15.44 1.83
C ASP A 174 -21.07 14.23 2.23
N TYR A 175 -21.90 13.76 1.30
CA TYR A 175 -22.68 12.54 1.50
C TYR A 175 -21.82 11.30 1.23
N PHE A 176 -20.98 10.95 2.20
CA PHE A 176 -19.94 9.92 2.08
C PHE A 176 -20.48 8.48 2.00
N TYR A 177 -21.76 8.24 2.33
CA TYR A 177 -22.32 6.88 2.29
C TYR A 177 -22.27 6.23 0.90
N ASN A 178 -22.31 7.03 -0.17
CA ASN A 178 -22.22 6.52 -1.54
C ASN A 178 -20.79 6.24 -2.03
N ASP A 179 -19.77 6.63 -1.26
CA ASP A 179 -18.38 6.37 -1.59
C ASP A 179 -18.05 4.89 -1.44
N ILE A 180 -17.20 4.38 -2.33
CA ILE A 180 -16.64 3.03 -2.22
C ILE A 180 -15.31 3.15 -1.48
N TYR A 181 -15.18 2.38 -0.40
CA TYR A 181 -13.97 2.29 0.40
C TYR A 181 -13.29 0.97 0.15
N THR A 182 -11.97 0.97 0.15
CA THR A 182 -11.15 -0.24 0.19
C THR A 182 -10.63 -0.42 1.62
N LEU A 183 -11.05 -1.52 2.23
CA LEU A 183 -10.75 -1.90 3.61
C LEU A 183 -9.69 -2.99 3.61
N GLU A 184 -8.64 -2.80 4.41
CA GLU A 184 -7.69 -3.84 4.76
C GLU A 184 -7.87 -4.20 6.23
N GLY A 185 -8.06 -5.48 6.50
CA GLY A 185 -8.41 -5.94 7.84
C GLY A 185 -8.20 -7.43 8.02
N ARG A 186 -8.26 -7.87 9.27
CA ARG A 186 -8.17 -9.27 9.66
C ARG A 186 -9.56 -9.79 9.98
N ILE A 187 -9.91 -10.96 9.44
CA ILE A 187 -11.16 -11.64 9.82
C ILE A 187 -11.06 -12.04 11.30
N ASN A 188 -12.03 -11.61 12.10
CA ASN A 188 -12.12 -11.91 13.51
C ASN A 188 -13.53 -12.39 13.82
N ARG A 189 -13.78 -13.69 13.57
CA ARG A 189 -15.08 -14.36 13.79
C ARG A 189 -16.19 -13.90 12.85
N ILE A 190 -17.30 -14.62 12.95
CA ILE A 190 -18.53 -14.42 12.21
C ILE A 190 -19.67 -14.39 13.21
N ASP A 191 -20.51 -13.36 13.13
CA ASP A 191 -21.69 -13.15 13.97
C ASP A 191 -22.95 -13.56 13.19
N CYS A 192 -23.67 -14.57 13.68
CA CYS A 192 -24.93 -15.04 13.09
C CYS A 192 -26.15 -14.69 13.95
N GLY A 193 -26.01 -13.83 14.96
CA GLY A 193 -27.08 -13.38 15.84
C GLY A 193 -27.67 -12.02 15.46
N VAL A 194 -26.98 -11.26 14.62
CA VAL A 194 -27.35 -9.90 14.23
C VAL A 194 -28.48 -9.82 13.19
N ASP A 195 -28.64 -10.85 12.36
CA ASP A 195 -29.65 -10.93 11.30
C ASP A 195 -29.87 -12.40 10.89
N ASN A 196 -30.74 -12.64 9.92
CA ASN A 196 -30.95 -13.94 9.28
C ASN A 196 -29.72 -14.44 8.49
N LYS A 197 -28.67 -13.61 8.38
CA LYS A 197 -27.40 -13.93 7.72
C LYS A 197 -26.24 -13.73 8.68
N CYS A 198 -25.24 -14.58 8.53
CA CYS A 198 -23.97 -14.49 9.22
C CYS A 198 -23.10 -13.37 8.65
N VAL A 199 -22.47 -12.59 9.53
CA VAL A 199 -21.74 -11.36 9.20
C VAL A 199 -20.31 -11.49 9.68
N PRO A 200 -19.30 -11.31 8.82
CA PRO A 200 -17.91 -11.29 9.24
C PRO A 200 -17.60 -10.03 10.06
N ASN A 201 -16.95 -10.22 11.19
CA ASN A 201 -16.34 -9.14 11.96
C ASN A 201 -14.89 -8.97 11.49
N ILE A 202 -14.47 -7.72 11.28
CA ILE A 202 -13.17 -7.39 10.73
C ILE A 202 -12.44 -6.46 11.69
N ASP A 203 -11.27 -6.89 12.15
CA ASP A 203 -10.33 -6.03 12.86
C ASP A 203 -9.61 -5.15 11.83
N ILE A 204 -9.85 -3.84 11.89
CA ILE A 204 -9.39 -2.92 10.85
C ILE A 204 -7.88 -2.63 10.98
N LEU A 205 -7.17 -2.77 9.87
CA LEU A 205 -5.77 -2.39 9.72
C LEU A 205 -5.63 -1.06 8.96
N GLY A 206 -6.53 -0.80 8.00
CA GLY A 206 -6.58 0.47 7.28
C GLY A 206 -7.80 0.60 6.36
N ILE A 207 -8.19 1.83 6.09
CA ILE A 207 -9.31 2.17 5.20
C ILE A 207 -8.85 3.26 4.24
N THR A 208 -9.09 3.05 2.95
CA THR A 208 -8.76 3.99 1.87
C THR A 208 -9.98 4.22 0.99
N LYS A 209 -9.96 5.31 0.21
CA LYS A 209 -11.00 5.66 -0.76
C LYS A 209 -10.40 5.60 -2.16
#